data_AF-A0A482XT25-F1
#
_entry.id   AF-A0A482XT25-F1
#
_cell.length_a   1.000
_cell.length_b   1.000
_cell.length_c   1.000
_cell.angle_alpha   90.00
_cell.angle_beta   90.00
_cell.angle_gamma   90.00
#
_symmetry.space_group_name_H-M   'P 1'
#
loop_
_entity.id
_entity.type
_entity.pdbx_description
1 polymer ?
#
loop_
_entity_poly.entity_id
_entity_poly.type
_entity_poly.pdbx_seq_one_letter_code
_entity_poly.pdbx_strand_id
1 'polypeptide(L)' 'MVIGSGVYRIGSSVEFDWCATGCLRQLREMGRKTIMVNYNPETVSTDYDMSDRLYFEEISFE' A
#
# COMPACT_ATOMS: atom_id res chain seq x y z
N MET A 1 -6.37 7.63 0.93
CA MET A 1 -5.55 6.78 1.81
C MET A 1 -5.81 5.34 1.43
N VAL A 2 -4.77 4.55 1.24
CA VAL A 2 -4.81 3.13 0.88
C VAL A 2 -4.12 2.36 2.01
N ILE A 3 -4.79 1.32 2.51
CA ILE A 3 -4.29 0.46 3.57
C ILE A 3 -3.82 -0.85 2.94
N GLY A 4 -2.58 -1.23 3.20
CA GLY A 4 -1.98 -2.47 2.70
C GLY A 4 -2.50 -3.71 3.42
N SER A 5 -2.06 -4.88 2.96
CA SER A 5 -2.42 -6.17 3.56
C SER A 5 -1.53 -6.58 4.74
N GLY A 6 -0.46 -5.82 5.03
CA GLY A 6 0.55 -6.21 6.00
C GLY A 6 1.40 -7.38 5.51
N VAL A 7 1.95 -8.15 6.45
CA VAL A 7 2.85 -9.29 6.13
C VAL A 7 2.11 -10.42 5.42
N TYR A 8 2.79 -11.05 4.46
CA TYR A 8 2.25 -12.17 3.71
C TYR A 8 1.94 -13.37 4.60
N ARG A 9 0.79 -14.00 4.35
CA ARG A 9 0.31 -15.20 5.03
C ARG A 9 -0.36 -16.13 4.02
N ILE A 10 -0.52 -17.40 4.35
CA ILE A 10 -1.30 -18.32 3.51
C ILE A 10 -2.74 -17.77 3.42
N GLY A 11 -3.20 -17.48 2.20
CA GLY A 11 -4.48 -16.81 1.93
C GLY A 11 -4.42 -15.28 1.83
N SER A 12 -3.26 -14.66 2.08
CA SER A 12 -3.02 -13.22 1.88
C SER A 12 -1.61 -12.98 1.35
N SER A 13 -1.47 -12.98 0.02
CA SER A 13 -0.18 -12.92 -0.68
C SER A 13 -0.04 -11.62 -1.50
N VAL A 14 0.88 -11.64 -2.48
CA VAL A 14 1.22 -10.55 -3.42
C VAL A 14 0.03 -10.01 -4.21
N GLU A 15 -1.03 -10.80 -4.36
CA GLU A 15 -2.29 -10.42 -5.02
C GLU A 15 -2.90 -9.15 -4.41
N PHE A 16 -2.86 -9.00 -3.08
CA PHE A 16 -3.36 -7.81 -2.41
C PHE A 16 -2.46 -6.58 -2.59
N ASP A 17 -1.14 -6.80 -2.72
CA ASP A 17 -0.18 -5.74 -3.01
C ASP A 17 -0.37 -5.19 -4.45
N TRP A 18 -0.67 -6.08 -5.40
CA TRP A 18 -1.00 -5.69 -6.77
C TRP A 18 -2.28 -4.84 -6.83
N CYS A 19 -3.32 -5.22 -6.07
CA CYS A 19 -4.54 -4.41 -5.98
C CYS A 19 -4.27 -3.02 -5.36
N ALA A 20 -3.44 -2.95 -4.31
CA ALA A 20 -3.11 -1.69 -3.64
C ALA A 20 -2.31 -0.75 -4.56
N THR A 21 -1.28 -1.27 -5.25
CA THR A 21 -0.48 -0.50 -6.22
C THR A 21 -1.31 -0.04 -7.41
N GLY A 22 -2.23 -0.89 -7.92
CA GLY A 22 -3.19 -0.51 -8.95
C GLY A 22 -4.10 0.64 -8.50
N CYS A 23 -4.63 0.58 -7.28
CA CYS A 23 -5.45 1.66 -6.70
C CYS A 23 -4.66 2.97 -6.58
N LEU A 24 -3.42 2.93 -6.08
CA LEU A 24 -2.55 4.10 -5.95
C LEU A 24 -2.30 4.77 -7.31
N ARG A 25 -1.99 3.97 -8.34
CA ARG A 25 -1.77 4.49 -9.70
C ARG A 25 -3.00 5.19 -10.25
N GLN A 26 -4.18 4.59 -10.08
CA GLN A 26 -5.43 5.22 -10.56
C GLN A 26 -5.77 6.50 -9.80
N LEU A 27 -5.58 6.52 -8.48
CA LEU A 27 -5.76 7.74 -7.69
C LEU A 27 -4.80 8.84 -8.14
N ARG A 28 -3.55 8.49 -8.46
CA ARG A 28 -2.55 9.44 -8.99
C ARG A 28 -2.95 9.96 -10.38
N GLU A 29 -3.44 9.11 -11.28
CA GLU A 29 -3.96 9.50 -12.60
C GLU A 29 -5.17 10.45 -12.49
N MET A 30 -6.00 10.28 -11.46
CA MET A 30 -7.10 11.19 -11.13
C MET A 30 -6.65 12.51 -10.46
N GLY A 31 -5.34 12.74 -10.29
CA GLY A 31 -4.79 13.92 -9.64
C GLY A 31 -5.06 13.99 -8.13
N ARG A 32 -5.36 12.85 -7.49
CA ARG A 32 -5.58 12.76 -6.04
C ARG A 32 -4.25 12.51 -5.33
N LYS A 33 -4.05 13.18 -4.20
CA LYS A 33 -2.93 12.87 -3.30
C LYS A 33 -3.13 11.50 -2.68
N THR A 34 -2.13 10.65 -2.82
CA THR A 34 -2.10 9.27 -2.38
C THR A 34 -1.31 9.13 -1.09
N ILE A 35 -1.83 8.33 -0.17
CA ILE A 35 -1.17 7.99 1.09
C ILE A 35 -1.26 6.49 1.23
N MET A 36 -0.12 5.81 1.35
CA MET A 36 -0.03 4.38 1.59
C MET A 36 0.33 4.12 3.05
N VAL A 37 -0.35 3.16 3.68
CA VAL A 37 0.02 2.62 5.00
C VAL A 37 0.24 1.13 4.88
N ASN A 38 1.47 0.69 5.12
CA ASN A 38 1.82 -0.72 5.10
C ASN A 38 3.15 -0.93 5.84
N TYR A 39 3.34 -2.11 6.43
CA TYR A 39 4.55 -2.44 7.20
C TYR A 39 5.29 -3.67 6.66
N ASN A 40 4.91 -4.17 5.48
CA ASN A 40 5.58 -5.31 4.85
C ASN A 40 6.71 -4.84 3.92
N PRO A 41 7.99 -5.06 4.28
CA PRO A 41 9.12 -4.58 3.48
C PRO A 41 9.30 -5.33 2.14
N GLU A 42 8.60 -6.45 1.94
CA GLU A 42 8.70 -7.26 0.70
C GLU A 42 7.70 -6.82 -0.38
N THR A 43 6.98 -5.72 -0.17
CA THR A 43 5.90 -5.27 -1.06
C THR A 43 6.31 -4.09 -1.92
N VAL A 44 5.75 -4.03 -3.14
CA VAL A 44 5.95 -2.89 -4.04
C VAL A 44 5.15 -1.68 -3.55
N SER A 45 4.04 -1.89 -2.84
CA SER A 45 3.29 -0.77 -2.24
C SER A 45 4.09 0.01 -1.19
N THR A 46 5.10 -0.59 -0.54
CA THR A 46 6.01 0.09 0.39
C THR A 46 7.19 0.80 -0.29
N ASP A 47 7.19 0.90 -1.62
CA ASP A 47 8.13 1.76 -2.33
C ASP A 47 7.69 3.23 -2.23
N TYR A 48 8.65 4.12 -1.94
CA TYR A 48 8.44 5.57 -1.87
C TYR A 48 7.95 6.14 -3.20
N ASP A 49 8.24 5.49 -4.33
CA ASP A 49 7.80 5.96 -5.65
C ASP A 49 6.30 5.74 -5.90
N MET A 50 5.66 4.80 -5.17
CA MET A 50 4.28 4.39 -5.41
C MET A 50 3.24 5.35 -4.84
N SER A 51 3.57 6.13 -3.81
CA SER A 51 2.61 7.03 -3.15
C SER A 51 3.24 8.38 -2.83
N ASP A 52 2.44 9.44 -2.70
CA ASP A 52 2.96 10.77 -2.33
C ASP A 52 3.45 10.81 -0.87
N ARG A 53 2.88 9.96 -0.02
CA ARG A 53 3.32 9.71 1.35
C ARG A 53 3.16 8.24 1.70
N LEU A 54 4.24 7.66 2.22
CA LEU A 54 4.26 6.31 2.77
C LEU A 54 4.39 6.38 4.29
N TYR A 55 3.47 5.75 5.01
CA TYR A 55 3.61 5.46 6.43
C TYR A 55 3.97 3.99 6.61
N PHE A 56 5.20 3.77 7.06
CA PHE A 56 5.70 2.45 7.40
C PHE A 56 5.41 2.15 8.87
N GLU A 57 4.14 1.91 9.16
CA GLU A 57 3.64 1.72 10.53
C GLU A 57 2.70 0.50 10.59
N GLU A 58 2.57 -0.05 11.80
CA GLU A 58 1.67 -1.17 12.05
C GLU A 58 0.22 -0.74 11.78
N ILE A 59 -0.52 -1.60 11.07
CA ILE A 59 -1.94 -1.36 10.79
C ILE A 59 -2.72 -1.73 12.05
N SER A 60 -2.88 -0.78 12.95
CA SER A 60 -3.67 -0.89 14.19
C SER A 60 -4.78 0.17 14.22
N PHE A 61 -5.70 0.04 15.17
CA PHE A 61 -6.81 0.99 15.36
C PHE A 61 -6.46 2.12 16.33
N GLU A 62 -5.24 2.11 16.86
CA GLU A 62 -4.74 3.02 17.88
C GLU A 62 -4.41 4.42 17.33
#